data_AF-A0A5B8N9H3-F1
#
_entry.id   AF-A0A5B8N9H3-F1
#
_cell.length_a   1.000
_cell.length_b   1.000
_cell.length_c   1.000
_cell.angle_alpha   90.00
_cell.angle_beta   90.00
_cell.angle_gamma   90.00
#
_symmetry.space_group_name_H-M   'P 1'
#
loop_
_entity.id
_entity.type
_entity.pdbx_description
1 polymer ?
#
loop_
_entity_poly.entity_id
_entity_poly.type
_entity_poly.pdbx_seq_one_letter_code
_entity_poly.pdbx_strand_id
1 'polypeptide(L)'
;MKPAATRPLPSTGPAVAPHVGNGKAGWLGVPVQRWRQITQAGFFLLFIFAPVFDIFRLDLNVKHFIFFGLDWTLGLDDFVAGRASPAQAALNLVLRGFLPLLGIGGTLIYVSWKWGRLYCGWLCPHFSIVETINQTLRRAIGKQSLWDKKPVPTRNPDGSETKPDAIWWFAVLPLVILCAMLWAVVLLTYLLPPAEIYGNLWHGTPTRNQTIFLTAASIAFFVEFMFARHLFCRYACAIGLFQSLAWMANDKAMVVGFKRERAKDCSTCFSACDHVCPMRLNPRNVKRMMFACVQCGQCVDACEHTQEENPSGSLLNWVHDMRAESEAAFNVGAARRIMLKSVPADGGEKEKEH
;
A
#
# COMPACT_ATOMS: atom_id res chain seq x y z
N MET A 1 -8.67 54.93 4.70
CA MET A 1 -8.79 53.54 4.20
C MET A 1 -8.09 52.61 5.17
N LYS A 2 -8.84 51.91 6.03
CA LYS A 2 -8.28 50.86 6.90
C LYS A 2 -8.14 49.58 6.06
N PRO A 3 -7.03 48.83 6.16
CA PRO A 3 -6.92 47.55 5.48
C PRO A 3 -7.96 46.58 6.03
N ALA A 4 -8.70 45.95 5.13
CA ALA A 4 -9.68 44.94 5.48
C ALA A 4 -9.00 43.83 6.28
N ALA A 5 -9.50 43.59 7.50
CA ALA A 5 -9.08 42.48 8.33
C ALA A 5 -9.26 41.18 7.55
N THR A 6 -8.15 40.51 7.25
CA THR A 6 -8.14 39.13 6.76
C THR A 6 -8.86 38.28 7.80
N ARG A 7 -10.08 37.84 7.48
CA ARG A 7 -10.75 36.79 8.26
C ARG A 7 -9.79 35.61 8.41
N PRO A 8 -9.55 35.10 9.63
CA PRO A 8 -8.80 33.85 9.78
C PRO A 8 -9.55 32.77 8.99
N LEU A 9 -8.85 32.12 8.06
CA LEU A 9 -9.37 30.94 7.38
C LEU A 9 -9.80 29.93 8.46
N PRO A 10 -11.04 29.41 8.43
CA PRO A 10 -11.46 28.41 9.41
C PRO A 10 -10.47 27.25 9.41
N SER A 11 -10.03 26.86 10.61
CA SER A 11 -8.95 25.89 10.86
C SER A 11 -9.36 24.44 10.60
N THR A 12 -10.57 24.20 10.11
CA THR A 12 -11.15 22.89 9.86
C THR A 12 -12.00 22.95 8.59
N GLY A 13 -12.11 21.82 7.89
CA GLY A 13 -12.85 21.66 6.63
C GLY A 13 -14.30 22.17 6.66
N PRO A 14 -15.04 22.12 5.53
CA PRO A 14 -16.37 22.72 5.40
C PRO A 14 -17.27 22.33 6.57
N ALA A 15 -17.95 23.33 7.17
CA ALA A 15 -18.67 23.23 8.44
C ALA A 15 -19.82 22.21 8.43
N VAL A 16 -20.34 21.89 7.24
CA VAL A 16 -21.45 20.98 7.02
C VAL A 16 -20.89 19.59 6.71
N ALA A 17 -21.38 18.54 7.38
CA ALA A 17 -21.16 17.18 6.93
C ALA A 17 -21.83 17.07 5.55
N PRO A 18 -21.08 16.85 4.45
CA PRO A 18 -21.71 16.72 3.14
C PRO A 18 -22.68 15.55 3.19
N HIS A 19 -23.81 15.69 2.51
CA HIS A 19 -24.70 14.55 2.25
C HIS A 19 -23.82 13.40 1.76
N VAL A 20 -24.00 12.19 2.29
CA VAL A 20 -23.34 11.00 1.75
C VAL A 20 -23.90 10.79 0.35
N GLY A 21 -23.31 11.45 -0.65
CA GLY A 21 -23.64 11.28 -2.04
C GLY A 21 -23.47 9.82 -2.40
N ASN A 22 -24.59 9.14 -2.60
CA ASN A 22 -24.66 7.90 -3.35
C ASN A 22 -24.07 8.17 -4.74
N GLY A 23 -22.76 7.97 -4.91
CA GLY A 23 -22.03 8.61 -6.00
C GLY A 23 -20.94 7.78 -6.64
N LYS A 24 -21.15 6.45 -6.75
CA LYS A 24 -20.67 5.50 -7.78
C LYS A 24 -20.51 4.12 -7.14
N ALA A 25 -21.47 3.24 -7.42
CA ALA A 25 -21.30 1.81 -7.28
C ALA A 25 -19.94 1.41 -7.87
N GLY A 26 -18.99 1.00 -7.02
CA GLY A 26 -17.76 0.39 -7.51
C GLY A 26 -18.07 -0.98 -8.12
N TRP A 27 -17.04 -1.78 -8.38
CA TRP A 27 -17.22 -3.10 -8.96
C TRP A 27 -18.25 -3.92 -8.14
N LEU A 28 -19.28 -4.46 -8.83
CA LEU A 28 -20.40 -5.20 -8.22
C LEU A 28 -21.25 -4.39 -7.20
N GLY A 29 -21.31 -3.06 -7.32
CA GLY A 29 -22.14 -2.24 -6.41
C GLY A 29 -21.44 -1.83 -5.11
N VAL A 30 -20.20 -2.28 -4.89
CA VAL A 30 -19.44 -2.08 -3.65
C VAL A 30 -18.35 -1.02 -3.88
N PRO A 31 -18.17 -0.03 -2.98
CA PRO A 31 -17.09 0.95 -3.09
C PRO A 31 -15.71 0.30 -3.18
N VAL A 32 -14.82 0.88 -3.99
CA VAL A 32 -13.46 0.37 -4.25
C VAL A 32 -12.67 0.18 -2.95
N GLN A 33 -12.83 1.08 -1.98
CA GLN A 33 -12.18 0.99 -0.67
C GLN A 33 -12.62 -0.24 0.12
N ARG A 34 -13.89 -0.64 0.01
CA ARG A 34 -14.42 -1.82 0.70
C ARG A 34 -13.90 -3.11 0.07
N TRP A 35 -13.80 -3.16 -1.26
CA TRP A 35 -13.09 -4.24 -1.95
C TRP A 35 -11.64 -4.35 -1.47
N ARG A 36 -10.93 -3.22 -1.35
CA ARG A 36 -9.55 -3.23 -0.84
C ARG A 36 -9.45 -3.78 0.57
N GLN A 37 -10.34 -3.37 1.47
CA GLN A 37 -10.37 -3.89 2.84
C GLN A 37 -10.65 -5.39 2.87
N ILE A 38 -11.57 -5.88 2.01
CA ILE A 38 -11.86 -7.31 1.88
C ILE A 38 -10.64 -8.07 1.37
N THR A 39 -9.96 -7.58 0.32
CA THR A 39 -8.76 -8.25 -0.21
C THR A 39 -7.62 -8.24 0.79
N GLN A 40 -7.39 -7.12 1.49
CA GLN A 40 -6.38 -7.02 2.54
C GLN A 40 -6.66 -8.00 3.68
N ALA A 41 -7.92 -8.09 4.15
CA ALA A 41 -8.32 -9.04 5.18
C ALA A 41 -8.19 -10.49 4.70
N GLY A 42 -8.64 -10.80 3.48
CA GLY A 42 -8.53 -12.13 2.89
C GLY A 42 -7.08 -12.59 2.75
N PHE A 43 -6.19 -11.73 2.25
CA PHE A 43 -4.77 -12.05 2.14
C PHE A 43 -4.06 -12.10 3.50
N PHE A 44 -4.50 -11.30 4.47
CA PHE A 44 -4.00 -11.38 5.84
C PHE A 44 -4.36 -12.72 6.49
N LEU A 45 -5.61 -13.17 6.34
CA LEU A 45 -6.02 -14.50 6.79
C LEU A 45 -5.27 -15.60 6.04
N LEU A 46 -5.14 -15.49 4.72
CA LEU A 46 -4.34 -16.42 3.93
C LEU A 46 -2.89 -16.46 4.43
N PHE A 47 -2.28 -15.33 4.76
CA PHE A 47 -0.92 -15.28 5.29
C PHE A 47 -0.78 -16.04 6.62
N ILE A 48 -1.76 -15.94 7.52
CA ILE A 48 -1.74 -16.64 8.81
C ILE A 48 -2.01 -18.14 8.63
N PHE A 49 -2.98 -18.48 7.78
CA PHE A 49 -3.50 -19.84 7.66
C PHE A 49 -2.80 -20.69 6.59
N ALA A 50 -2.07 -20.08 5.65
CA ALA A 50 -1.32 -20.80 4.63
C ALA A 50 -0.35 -21.86 5.17
N PRO A 51 0.44 -21.59 6.23
CA PRO A 51 1.29 -22.64 6.81
C PRO A 51 0.48 -23.68 7.58
N VAL A 52 -0.66 -23.30 8.17
CA VAL A 52 -1.52 -24.21 8.98
C VAL A 52 -2.21 -25.25 8.10
N PHE A 53 -2.67 -24.85 6.92
CA PHE A 53 -3.36 -25.74 5.97
C PHE A 53 -2.43 -26.28 4.88
N ASP A 54 -1.11 -26.22 5.08
CA ASP A 54 -0.10 -26.68 4.12
C ASP A 54 -0.28 -26.09 2.69
N ILE A 55 -0.87 -24.90 2.57
CA ILE A 55 -1.06 -24.21 1.28
C ILE A 55 0.30 -23.81 0.71
N PHE A 56 1.14 -23.20 1.54
CA PHE A 56 2.51 -22.87 1.20
C PHE A 56 3.35 -22.73 2.47
N ARG A 57 4.38 -23.58 2.61
CA ARG A 57 5.40 -23.42 3.65
C ARG A 57 6.70 -24.11 3.25
N LEU A 58 7.80 -23.74 3.90
CA LEU A 58 9.07 -24.45 3.85
C LEU A 58 9.18 -25.30 5.11
N ASP A 59 9.32 -26.61 4.97
CA ASP A 59 9.59 -27.47 6.14
C ASP A 59 11.10 -27.70 6.27
N LEU A 60 11.73 -27.13 7.30
CA LEU A 60 13.15 -27.34 7.55
C LEU A 60 13.48 -28.76 8.03
N ASN A 61 12.53 -29.51 8.60
CA ASN A 61 12.75 -30.89 9.01
C ASN A 61 12.88 -31.80 7.78
N VAL A 62 12.04 -31.57 6.77
CA VAL A 62 12.00 -32.38 5.53
C VAL A 62 12.77 -31.73 4.36
N LYS A 63 13.25 -30.49 4.55
CA LYS A 63 14.12 -29.71 3.65
C LYS A 63 13.55 -29.43 2.26
N HIS A 64 12.23 -29.35 2.13
CA HIS A 64 11.56 -29.00 0.88
C HIS A 64 10.33 -28.11 1.12
N PHE A 65 9.82 -27.53 0.03
CA PHE A 65 8.61 -26.69 0.09
C PHE A 65 7.38 -27.57 -0.01
N ILE A 66 6.34 -27.25 0.74
CA ILE A 66 5.03 -27.89 0.63
C ILE A 66 4.09 -26.90 -0.05
N PHE A 67 3.42 -27.34 -1.11
CA PHE A 67 2.48 -26.54 -1.88
C PHE A 67 1.16 -27.29 -2.02
N PHE A 68 0.09 -26.75 -1.45
CA PHE A 68 -1.23 -27.41 -1.36
C PHE A 68 -1.16 -28.85 -0.82
N GLY A 69 -0.36 -29.07 0.23
CA GLY A 69 -0.16 -30.39 0.84
C GLY A 69 0.69 -31.36 0.01
N LEU A 70 1.22 -30.94 -1.14
CA LEU A 70 2.13 -31.73 -1.96
C LEU A 70 3.58 -31.31 -1.73
N ASP A 71 4.46 -32.31 -1.62
CA ASP A 71 5.90 -32.10 -1.46
C ASP A 71 6.49 -31.57 -2.77
N TRP A 72 6.78 -30.27 -2.80
CA TRP A 72 7.47 -29.61 -3.89
C TRP A 72 8.98 -29.83 -3.73
N THR A 73 9.47 -30.93 -4.29
CA THR A 73 10.89 -31.25 -4.33
C THR A 73 11.52 -30.86 -5.68
N LEU A 74 12.77 -30.40 -5.62
CA LEU A 74 13.58 -30.10 -6.81
C LEU A 74 14.04 -31.37 -7.55
N GLY A 75 13.71 -32.56 -7.05
CA GLY A 75 14.13 -33.85 -7.65
C GLY A 75 15.64 -34.08 -7.61
N LEU A 76 16.34 -33.48 -6.65
CA LEU A 76 17.79 -33.59 -6.48
C LEU A 76 18.19 -34.86 -5.72
N ASP A 77 17.27 -35.52 -5.02
CA ASP A 77 17.55 -36.71 -4.22
C ASP A 77 17.97 -37.90 -5.10
N ASP A 78 17.38 -38.05 -6.29
CA ASP A 78 17.76 -39.08 -7.26
C ASP A 78 19.16 -38.83 -7.87
N PHE A 79 19.58 -37.57 -7.96
CA PHE A 79 20.94 -37.21 -8.37
C PHE A 79 21.96 -37.52 -7.27
N VAL A 80 21.65 -37.17 -6.01
CA VAL A 80 22.49 -37.49 -4.84
C VAL A 80 22.60 -39.01 -4.64
N ALA A 81 21.53 -39.75 -4.93
CA ALA A 81 21.51 -41.20 -4.89
C ALA A 81 22.20 -41.88 -6.10
N GLY A 82 22.77 -41.11 -7.04
CA GLY A 82 23.47 -41.63 -8.22
C GLY A 82 22.56 -42.25 -9.28
N ARG A 83 21.24 -42.06 -9.19
CA ARG A 83 20.23 -42.65 -10.10
C ARG A 83 19.82 -41.73 -11.25
N ALA A 84 20.15 -40.44 -11.17
CA ALA A 84 19.83 -39.45 -12.20
C ALA A 84 21.09 -38.86 -12.86
N SER A 85 20.99 -38.58 -14.15
CA SER A 85 22.07 -37.91 -14.89
C SER A 85 22.19 -36.42 -14.51
N PRO A 86 23.38 -35.80 -14.64
CA PRO A 86 23.56 -34.36 -14.39
C PRO A 86 22.63 -33.47 -15.24
N ALA A 87 22.31 -33.90 -16.46
CA ALA A 87 21.39 -33.19 -17.35
C ALA A 87 19.94 -33.22 -16.83
N GLN A 88 19.48 -34.35 -16.29
CA GLN A 88 18.14 -34.46 -15.69
C GLN A 88 18.02 -33.64 -14.40
N ALA A 89 19.08 -33.62 -13.57
CA ALA A 89 19.12 -32.78 -12.38
C ALA A 89 19.05 -31.28 -12.72
N ALA A 90 19.82 -30.84 -13.73
CA ALA A 90 19.78 -29.48 -14.23
C ALA A 90 18.40 -29.11 -14.78
N LEU A 91 17.78 -30.00 -15.56
CA LEU A 91 16.45 -29.77 -16.12
C LEU A 91 15.37 -29.65 -15.02
N ASN A 92 15.41 -30.52 -14.00
CA ASN A 92 14.49 -30.45 -12.88
C ASN A 92 14.66 -29.14 -12.07
N LEU A 93 15.90 -28.70 -11.85
CA LEU A 93 16.17 -27.43 -11.17
C LEU A 93 15.61 -26.23 -11.95
N VAL A 94 15.76 -26.23 -13.28
CA VAL A 94 15.22 -25.18 -14.14
C VAL A 94 13.69 -25.21 -14.14
N LEU A 95 13.08 -26.37 -14.39
CA LEU A 95 11.64 -26.50 -14.55
C LEU A 95 10.86 -26.38 -13.23
N ARG A 96 11.37 -26.92 -12.13
CA ARG A 96 10.69 -26.94 -10.82
C ARG A 96 11.19 -25.86 -9.86
N GLY A 97 12.34 -25.24 -10.12
CA GLY A 97 12.87 -24.14 -9.32
C GLY A 97 12.76 -22.81 -10.05
N PHE A 98 13.60 -22.59 -11.05
CA PHE A 98 13.75 -21.28 -11.69
C PHE A 98 12.49 -20.84 -12.46
N LEU A 99 11.87 -21.72 -13.23
CA LEU A 99 10.72 -21.36 -14.07
C LEU A 99 9.51 -20.86 -13.25
N PRO A 100 9.07 -21.53 -12.17
CA PRO A 100 8.04 -21.00 -11.28
C PRO A 100 8.42 -19.67 -10.62
N LEU A 101 9.67 -19.53 -10.16
CA LEU A 101 10.16 -18.29 -9.54
C LEU A 101 10.15 -17.13 -10.54
N LEU A 102 10.61 -17.36 -11.77
CA LEU A 102 10.57 -16.39 -12.86
C LEU A 102 9.14 -16.09 -13.31
N GLY A 103 8.24 -17.08 -13.31
CA GLY A 103 6.83 -16.89 -13.60
C GLY A 103 6.14 -15.99 -12.58
N ILE A 104 6.29 -16.28 -11.29
CA ILE A 104 5.71 -15.49 -10.19
C ILE A 104 6.35 -14.11 -10.14
N GLY A 105 7.68 -14.03 -10.12
CA GLY A 105 8.42 -12.78 -10.09
C GLY A 105 8.15 -11.91 -11.32
N GLY A 106 8.18 -12.49 -12.51
CA GLY A 106 7.87 -11.82 -13.76
C GLY A 106 6.43 -11.29 -13.81
N THR A 107 5.46 -12.08 -13.33
CA THR A 107 4.06 -11.63 -13.24
C THR A 107 3.92 -10.46 -12.27
N LEU A 108 4.52 -10.54 -11.07
CA LEU A 108 4.50 -9.44 -10.10
C LEU A 108 5.14 -8.16 -10.65
N ILE A 109 6.27 -8.28 -11.35
CA ILE A 109 6.95 -7.16 -11.98
C ILE A 109 6.12 -6.60 -13.14
N TYR A 110 5.52 -7.43 -13.97
CA TYR A 110 4.65 -7.00 -15.07
C TYR A 110 3.41 -6.23 -14.55
N VAL A 111 2.75 -6.77 -13.54
CA VAL A 111 1.63 -6.10 -12.86
C VAL A 111 2.09 -4.76 -12.31
N SER A 112 3.27 -4.69 -11.68
CA SER A 112 3.78 -3.43 -11.15
C SER A 112 4.26 -2.43 -12.18
N TRP A 113 4.77 -2.90 -13.31
CA TRP A 113 5.13 -2.08 -14.44
C TRP A 113 3.91 -1.35 -15.02
N LYS A 114 2.72 -1.97 -14.98
CA LYS A 114 1.47 -1.36 -15.48
C LYS A 114 0.66 -0.61 -14.42
N TRP A 115 0.53 -1.17 -13.22
CA TRP A 115 -0.36 -0.66 -12.16
C TRP A 115 0.37 -0.18 -10.90
N GLY A 116 1.70 -0.16 -10.87
CA GLY A 116 2.46 0.31 -9.71
C GLY A 116 2.51 -0.67 -8.53
N ARG A 117 2.62 -0.15 -7.31
CA ARG A 117 2.69 -0.97 -6.08
C ARG A 117 1.32 -1.48 -5.64
N LEU A 118 0.53 -2.04 -6.56
CA LEU A 118 -0.83 -2.53 -6.31
C LEU A 118 -0.84 -3.64 -5.24
N TYR A 119 0.13 -4.57 -5.30
CA TYR A 119 0.30 -5.61 -4.28
C TYR A 119 0.43 -5.03 -2.87
N CYS A 120 1.31 -4.02 -2.69
CA CYS A 120 1.50 -3.37 -1.40
C CYS A 120 0.19 -2.75 -0.89
N GLY A 121 -0.63 -2.16 -1.75
CA GLY A 121 -1.88 -1.52 -1.33
C GLY A 121 -3.04 -2.48 -1.05
N TRP A 122 -3.09 -3.62 -1.75
CA TRP A 122 -4.29 -4.47 -1.82
C TRP A 122 -4.14 -5.85 -1.20
N LEU A 123 -2.93 -6.42 -1.24
CA LEU A 123 -2.68 -7.84 -0.92
C LEU A 123 -1.65 -8.00 0.20
N CYS A 124 -0.76 -7.03 0.40
CA CYS A 124 0.33 -7.16 1.36
C CYS A 124 -0.18 -7.18 2.81
N PRO A 125 0.01 -8.29 3.56
CA PRO A 125 -0.43 -8.40 4.95
C PRO A 125 0.33 -7.47 5.89
N HIS A 126 1.55 -7.05 5.52
CA HIS A 126 2.31 -6.09 6.31
C HIS A 126 1.67 -4.70 6.24
N PHE A 127 1.25 -4.28 5.04
CA PHE A 127 0.67 -2.96 4.84
C PHE A 127 -0.70 -2.80 5.50
N SER A 128 -1.52 -3.86 5.58
CA SER A 128 -2.81 -3.81 6.29
C SER A 128 -2.65 -3.52 7.79
N ILE A 129 -1.63 -4.12 8.43
CA ILE A 129 -1.26 -3.80 9.82
C ILE A 129 -0.79 -2.35 9.91
N VAL A 130 0.09 -1.92 9.00
CA VAL A 130 0.58 -0.53 8.99
C VAL A 130 -0.56 0.47 8.90
N GLU A 131 -1.55 0.23 8.03
CA GLU A 131 -2.72 1.09 7.91
C GLU A 131 -3.55 1.11 9.22
N THR A 132 -3.76 -0.05 9.84
CA THR A 132 -4.47 -0.17 11.11
C THR A 132 -3.75 0.59 12.24
N ILE A 133 -2.44 0.41 12.36
CA ILE A 133 -1.61 1.13 13.33
C ILE A 133 -1.64 2.64 13.06
N ASN A 134 -1.60 3.08 11.80
CA ASN A 134 -1.66 4.51 11.47
C ASN A 134 -2.98 5.14 11.93
N GLN A 135 -4.11 4.44 11.74
CA GLN A 135 -5.41 4.93 12.18
C GLN A 135 -5.51 4.99 13.71
N THR A 136 -5.05 3.97 14.42
CA THR A 136 -5.05 3.95 15.88
C THR A 136 -4.09 5.00 16.46
N LEU A 137 -2.89 5.16 15.87
CA LEU A 137 -1.94 6.18 16.30
C LEU A 137 -2.45 7.60 16.02
N ARG A 138 -3.17 7.81 14.91
CA ARG A 138 -3.85 9.07 14.64
C ARG A 138 -4.86 9.42 15.75
N ARG A 139 -5.59 8.43 16.27
CA ARG A 139 -6.49 8.64 17.43
C ARG A 139 -5.73 8.92 18.72
N ALA A 140 -4.52 8.39 18.89
CA ALA A 140 -3.72 8.60 20.10
C ALA A 140 -3.03 9.97 20.16
N ILE A 141 -2.37 10.39 19.06
CA ILE A 141 -1.50 11.57 19.05
C ILE A 141 -1.78 12.54 17.90
N GLY A 142 -2.81 12.28 17.08
CA GLY A 142 -3.14 13.10 15.92
C GLY A 142 -2.14 12.96 14.77
N LYS A 143 -1.20 12.01 14.85
CA LYS A 143 -0.15 11.78 13.85
C LYS A 143 -0.22 10.36 13.32
N GLN A 144 0.13 10.17 12.05
CA GLN A 144 0.21 8.83 11.46
C GLN A 144 1.51 8.13 11.81
N SER A 145 2.55 8.86 12.24
CA SER A 145 3.83 8.34 12.72
C SER A 145 4.37 9.21 13.86
N LEU A 146 5.17 8.62 14.75
CA LEU A 146 5.83 9.35 15.84
C LEU A 146 6.79 10.44 15.31
N TRP A 147 7.32 10.24 14.10
CA TRP A 147 8.25 11.15 13.45
C TRP A 147 7.58 12.28 12.68
N ASP A 148 6.25 12.33 12.62
CA ASP A 148 5.55 13.40 11.90
C ASP A 148 5.70 14.73 12.63
N LYS A 149 6.14 15.76 11.89
CA LYS A 149 6.35 17.11 12.44
C LYS A 149 5.03 17.77 12.86
N LYS A 150 3.97 17.58 12.08
CA LYS A 150 2.67 18.24 12.26
C LYS A 150 1.57 17.20 12.46
N PRO A 151 0.59 17.45 13.34
CA PRO A 151 -0.60 16.62 13.43
C PRO A 151 -1.44 16.76 12.14
N VAL A 152 -2.18 15.69 11.85
CA VAL A 152 -3.22 15.65 10.82
C VAL A 152 -4.44 16.42 11.35
N PRO A 153 -5.19 17.13 10.48
CA PRO A 153 -6.45 17.75 10.88
C PRO A 153 -7.38 16.77 11.59
N THR A 154 -8.07 17.28 12.60
CA THR A 154 -9.05 16.52 13.40
C THR A 154 -10.26 16.15 12.57
N ARG A 155 -10.71 17.06 11.70
CA ARG A 155 -11.82 16.83 10.79
C ARG A 155 -11.38 16.01 9.58
N ASN A 156 -12.08 14.92 9.34
CA ASN A 156 -11.93 14.05 8.19
C ASN A 156 -12.59 14.67 6.95
N PRO A 157 -12.25 14.18 5.74
CA PRO A 157 -12.93 14.60 4.52
C PRO A 157 -14.44 14.39 4.62
N ASP A 158 -14.88 13.25 5.17
CA ASP A 158 -16.29 12.86 5.39
C ASP A 158 -17.06 13.77 6.39
N GLY A 159 -16.41 14.82 6.91
CA GLY A 159 -16.98 15.71 7.90
C GLY A 159 -16.93 15.20 9.34
N SER A 160 -16.57 13.93 9.58
CA SER A 160 -16.43 13.37 10.92
C SER A 160 -15.21 13.96 11.66
N GLU A 161 -15.26 14.04 12.98
CA GLU A 161 -14.15 14.52 13.80
C GLU A 161 -13.43 13.37 14.51
N THR A 162 -12.12 13.29 14.32
CA THR A 162 -11.21 12.42 15.08
C THR A 162 -10.35 13.29 15.97
N LYS A 163 -10.72 13.41 17.25
CA LYS A 163 -9.94 14.13 18.24
C LYS A 163 -8.82 13.23 18.79
N PRO A 164 -7.58 13.74 18.91
CA PRO A 164 -6.50 12.98 19.53
C PRO A 164 -6.72 12.85 21.03
N ASP A 165 -6.81 11.61 21.52
CA ASP A 165 -6.92 11.30 22.94
C ASP A 165 -5.83 10.31 23.35
N ALA A 166 -5.03 10.68 24.35
CA ALA A 166 -3.90 9.86 24.82
C ALA A 166 -4.33 8.47 25.34
N ILE A 167 -5.60 8.27 25.70
CA ILE A 167 -6.14 6.97 26.11
C ILE A 167 -5.96 5.89 25.04
N TRP A 168 -5.93 6.27 23.76
CA TRP A 168 -5.71 5.32 22.67
C TRP A 168 -4.29 4.73 22.67
N TRP A 169 -3.35 5.23 23.47
CA TRP A 169 -2.07 4.54 23.71
C TRP A 169 -2.26 3.15 24.33
N PHE A 170 -3.28 2.97 25.16
CA PHE A 170 -3.68 1.65 25.68
C PHE A 170 -4.22 0.72 24.58
N ALA A 171 -4.59 1.23 23.41
CA ALA A 171 -4.91 0.43 22.24
C ALA A 171 -3.68 0.24 21.32
N VAL A 172 -2.88 1.29 21.11
CA VAL A 172 -1.69 1.26 20.23
C VAL A 172 -0.66 0.26 20.73
N LEU A 173 -0.28 0.30 22.01
CA LEU A 173 0.79 -0.55 22.53
C LEU A 173 0.43 -2.04 22.45
N PRO A 174 -0.74 -2.51 22.96
CA PRO A 174 -1.14 -3.89 22.80
C PRO A 174 -1.30 -4.30 21.34
N LEU A 175 -1.87 -3.45 20.48
CA LEU A 175 -2.00 -3.75 19.05
C LEU A 175 -0.64 -4.04 18.42
N VAL A 176 0.36 -3.17 18.64
CA VAL A 176 1.69 -3.35 18.07
C VAL A 176 2.39 -4.59 18.63
N ILE A 177 2.28 -4.84 19.94
CA ILE A 177 2.87 -6.02 20.58
C ILE A 177 2.24 -7.30 20.02
N LEU A 178 0.91 -7.36 19.95
CA LEU A 178 0.19 -8.52 19.44
C LEU A 178 0.50 -8.76 17.96
N CYS A 179 0.53 -7.71 17.14
CA CYS A 179 0.92 -7.82 15.73
C CYS A 179 2.37 -8.29 15.58
N ALA A 180 3.30 -7.81 16.40
CA ALA A 180 4.70 -8.23 16.36
C ALA A 180 4.88 -9.70 16.75
N MET A 181 4.23 -10.15 17.82
CA MET A 181 4.25 -11.56 18.25
C MET A 181 3.59 -12.47 17.21
N LEU A 182 2.44 -12.04 16.66
CA LEU A 182 1.74 -12.78 15.60
C LEU A 182 2.65 -12.95 14.38
N TRP A 183 3.33 -11.89 13.92
CA TRP A 183 4.28 -11.98 12.81
C TRP A 183 5.45 -12.91 13.11
N ALA A 184 6.02 -12.84 14.31
CA ALA A 184 7.10 -13.74 14.72
C ALA A 184 6.66 -15.21 14.70
N VAL A 185 5.48 -15.53 15.24
CA VAL A 185 4.93 -16.89 15.24
C VAL A 185 4.61 -17.36 13.83
N VAL A 186 3.92 -16.55 13.03
CA VAL A 186 3.54 -16.92 11.65
C VAL A 186 4.79 -17.15 10.79
N LEU A 187 5.81 -16.29 10.87
CA LEU A 187 7.05 -16.54 10.13
C LEU A 187 7.75 -17.82 10.58
N LEU A 188 7.70 -18.16 11.87
CA LEU A 188 8.26 -19.42 12.35
C LEU A 188 7.48 -20.62 11.79
N THR A 189 6.15 -20.54 11.68
CA THR A 189 5.33 -21.63 11.09
C THR A 189 5.49 -21.76 9.58
N TYR A 190 6.01 -20.74 8.89
CA TYR A 190 6.47 -20.88 7.49
C TYR A 190 7.77 -21.68 7.36
N LEU A 191 8.54 -21.86 8.44
CA LEU A 191 9.83 -22.57 8.46
C LEU A 191 9.77 -23.94 9.17
N LEU A 192 8.88 -24.08 10.16
CA LEU A 192 8.74 -25.27 11.00
C LEU A 192 7.27 -25.73 11.04
N PRO A 193 7.00 -27.02 11.31
CA PRO A 193 5.64 -27.54 11.37
C PRO A 193 4.74 -26.77 12.34
N PRO A 194 3.56 -26.29 11.90
CA PRO A 194 2.68 -25.47 12.74
C PRO A 194 2.20 -26.22 13.98
N ALA A 195 1.92 -27.52 13.88
CA ALA A 195 1.49 -28.35 15.01
C ALA A 195 2.53 -28.36 16.15
N GLU A 196 3.82 -28.40 15.81
CA GLU A 196 4.90 -28.35 16.79
C GLU A 196 5.00 -26.96 17.44
N ILE A 197 4.97 -25.89 16.64
CA ILE A 197 5.10 -24.52 17.15
C ILE A 197 3.92 -24.15 18.06
N TYR A 198 2.68 -24.40 17.62
CA TYR A 198 1.50 -24.09 18.42
C TYR A 198 1.39 -24.99 19.65
N GLY A 199 1.76 -26.28 19.54
CA GLY A 199 1.81 -27.19 20.68
C GLY A 199 2.82 -26.72 21.73
N ASN A 200 4.05 -26.42 21.32
CA ASN A 200 5.10 -25.94 22.23
C ASN A 200 4.73 -24.61 22.90
N LEU A 201 4.06 -23.71 22.17
CA LEU A 201 3.61 -22.43 22.72
C LEU A 201 2.46 -22.63 23.73
N TRP A 202 1.53 -23.53 23.44
CA TRP A 202 0.41 -23.86 24.34
C TRP A 202 0.89 -24.51 25.65
N HIS A 203 1.86 -25.43 25.56
CA HIS A 203 2.42 -26.11 26.73
C HIS A 203 3.50 -25.30 27.47
N GLY A 204 3.90 -24.14 26.93
CA GLY A 204 4.95 -23.31 27.54
C GLY A 204 6.35 -23.93 27.46
N THR A 205 6.59 -24.81 26.48
CA THR A 205 7.86 -25.53 26.29
C THR A 205 8.50 -25.26 24.92
N PRO A 206 8.65 -24.00 24.47
CA PRO A 206 9.37 -23.71 23.22
C PRO A 206 10.84 -24.14 23.33
N THR A 207 11.37 -24.73 22.26
CA THR A 207 12.79 -25.12 22.21
C THR A 207 13.68 -23.87 22.31
N ARG A 208 14.95 -24.04 22.70
CA ARG A 208 15.90 -22.91 22.82
C ARG A 208 15.94 -22.05 21.56
N ASN A 209 16.01 -22.67 20.38
CA ASN A 209 16.07 -21.96 19.11
C ASN A 209 14.74 -21.26 18.78
N GLN A 210 13.60 -21.89 19.06
CA GLN A 210 12.28 -21.27 18.91
C GLN A 210 12.15 -20.04 19.82
N THR A 211 12.56 -20.13 21.09
CA THR A 211 12.53 -19.00 22.03
C THR A 211 13.42 -17.84 21.59
N ILE A 212 14.65 -18.13 21.14
CA ILE A 212 15.57 -17.10 20.63
C ILE A 212 14.95 -16.41 19.41
N PHE A 213 14.44 -17.19 18.45
CA PHE A 213 13.81 -16.65 17.25
C PHE A 213 12.58 -15.80 17.57
N LEU A 214 11.63 -16.34 18.34
CA LEU A 214 10.40 -15.64 18.70
C LEU A 214 10.67 -14.34 19.45
N THR A 215 11.63 -14.35 20.39
CA THR A 215 12.00 -13.15 21.15
C THR A 215 12.66 -12.11 20.25
N ALA A 216 13.70 -12.50 19.50
CA ALA A 216 14.42 -11.59 18.63
C ALA A 216 13.52 -11.01 17.52
N ALA A 217 12.72 -11.86 16.87
CA ALA A 217 11.78 -11.46 15.83
C ALA A 217 10.68 -10.55 16.40
N SER A 218 10.09 -10.87 17.56
CA SER A 218 9.06 -10.02 18.18
C SER A 218 9.60 -8.63 18.51
N ILE A 219 10.82 -8.53 19.04
CA ILE A 219 11.47 -7.23 19.31
C ILE A 219 11.72 -6.47 18.01
N ALA A 220 12.27 -7.14 16.98
CA ALA A 220 12.54 -6.52 15.68
C ALA A 220 11.25 -5.99 15.03
N PHE A 221 10.18 -6.78 15.01
CA PHE A 221 8.88 -6.36 14.47
C PHE A 221 8.21 -5.29 15.32
N PHE A 222 8.35 -5.33 16.64
CA PHE A 222 7.86 -4.25 17.50
C PHE A 222 8.52 -2.92 17.14
N VAL A 223 9.85 -2.91 16.99
CA VAL A 223 10.60 -1.71 16.60
C VAL A 223 10.19 -1.26 15.19
N GLU A 224 10.05 -2.19 14.26
CA GLU A 224 9.63 -1.91 12.89
C GLU A 224 8.23 -1.30 12.86
N PHE A 225 7.22 -1.97 13.41
CA PHE A 225 5.84 -1.51 13.44
C PHE A 225 5.67 -0.19 14.19
N MET A 226 6.34 0.00 15.34
CA MET A 226 6.20 1.22 16.14
C MET A 226 6.90 2.42 15.49
N PHE A 227 8.15 2.24 15.05
CA PHE A 227 9.04 3.35 14.71
C PHE A 227 9.43 3.41 13.23
N ALA A 228 9.65 2.27 12.56
CA ALA A 228 10.25 2.24 11.22
C ALA A 228 9.30 1.84 10.08
N ARG A 229 8.02 1.60 10.33
CA ARG A 229 7.08 1.00 9.36
C ARG A 229 7.05 1.67 7.99
N HIS A 230 6.98 2.99 7.97
CA HIS A 230 6.93 3.72 6.71
C HIS A 230 8.30 3.76 6.02
N LEU A 231 9.39 3.73 6.77
CA LEU A 231 10.75 3.64 6.20
C LEU A 231 10.92 2.27 5.56
N PHE A 232 10.48 1.21 6.24
CA PHE A 232 10.54 -0.16 5.76
C PHE A 232 9.71 -0.35 4.48
N CYS A 233 8.40 -0.04 4.49
CA CYS A 233 7.56 -0.17 3.30
C CYS A 233 8.02 0.70 2.12
N ARG A 234 8.70 1.81 2.40
CA ARG A 234 9.14 2.76 1.38
C ARG A 234 10.46 2.36 0.72
N TYR A 235 11.47 1.97 1.51
CA TYR A 235 12.86 1.80 1.05
C TYR A 235 13.46 0.41 1.31
N ALA A 236 13.09 -0.27 2.40
CA ALA A 236 13.76 -1.53 2.77
C ALA A 236 13.03 -2.79 2.27
N CYS A 237 11.71 -2.75 2.11
CA CYS A 237 10.95 -3.87 1.60
C CYS A 237 11.32 -4.14 0.13
N ALA A 238 11.95 -5.29 -0.13
CA ALA A 238 12.41 -5.67 -1.47
C ALA A 238 11.27 -5.67 -2.49
N ILE A 239 10.12 -6.29 -2.14
CA ILE A 239 8.94 -6.33 -3.01
C ILE A 239 8.52 -4.89 -3.36
N GLY A 240 8.32 -4.03 -2.36
CA GLY A 240 7.90 -2.64 -2.60
C GLY A 240 8.90 -1.84 -3.44
N LEU A 241 10.20 -2.02 -3.22
CA LEU A 241 11.26 -1.34 -3.97
C LEU A 241 11.26 -1.75 -5.45
N PHE A 242 11.29 -3.05 -5.75
CA PHE A 242 11.28 -3.53 -7.13
C PHE A 242 10.00 -3.15 -7.88
N GLN A 243 8.84 -3.20 -7.20
CA GLN A 243 7.58 -2.72 -7.77
C GLN A 243 7.62 -1.23 -8.15
N SER A 244 8.33 -0.42 -7.36
CA SER A 244 8.51 1.00 -7.68
C SER A 244 9.41 1.20 -8.87
N LEU A 245 10.53 0.48 -8.91
CA LEU A 245 11.50 0.62 -9.98
C LEU A 245 10.86 0.22 -11.32
N ALA A 246 10.15 -0.91 -11.34
CA ALA A 246 9.38 -1.35 -12.49
C ALA A 246 8.33 -0.30 -12.92
N TRP A 247 7.59 0.25 -11.96
CA TRP A 247 6.61 1.30 -12.24
C TRP A 247 7.24 2.59 -12.78
N MET A 248 8.38 3.01 -12.25
CA MET A 248 9.08 4.23 -12.65
C MET A 248 9.68 4.13 -14.05
N ALA A 249 10.01 2.90 -14.50
CA ALA A 249 10.50 2.65 -15.84
C ALA A 249 9.43 2.83 -16.93
N ASN A 250 8.14 2.86 -16.58
CA ASN A 250 7.04 3.03 -17.52
C ASN A 250 6.37 4.40 -17.38
N ASP A 251 6.53 5.30 -18.35
CA ASP A 251 5.89 6.62 -18.35
C ASP A 251 4.36 6.57 -18.57
N LYS A 252 3.84 5.48 -19.13
CA LYS A 252 2.41 5.25 -19.40
C LYS A 252 1.67 4.52 -18.28
N ALA A 253 2.37 4.09 -17.23
CA ALA A 253 1.74 3.32 -16.16
C ALA A 253 0.69 4.12 -15.39
N MET A 254 -0.30 3.41 -14.85
CA MET A 254 -1.37 4.01 -14.05
C MET A 254 -0.80 4.83 -12.89
N VAL A 255 -1.31 6.05 -12.73
CA VAL A 255 -0.96 6.97 -11.64
C VAL A 255 -2.14 7.88 -11.33
N VAL A 256 -2.17 8.45 -10.12
CA VAL A 256 -3.11 9.52 -9.79
C VAL A 256 -2.60 10.81 -10.44
N GLY A 257 -3.43 11.40 -11.31
CA GLY A 257 -3.14 12.67 -11.97
C GLY A 257 -3.89 13.83 -11.34
N PHE A 258 -3.30 15.02 -11.40
CA PHE A 258 -3.88 16.25 -10.86
C PHE A 258 -4.18 17.26 -11.97
N LYS A 259 -5.42 17.75 -12.03
CA LYS A 259 -5.87 18.77 -13.00
C LYS A 259 -5.28 20.14 -12.64
N ARG A 260 -4.07 20.42 -13.14
CA ARG A 260 -3.28 21.61 -12.78
C ARG A 260 -3.86 22.91 -13.31
N GLU A 261 -4.72 22.87 -14.33
CA GLU A 261 -5.44 24.03 -14.85
C GLU A 261 -6.43 24.57 -13.82
N ARG A 262 -7.02 23.66 -13.04
CA ARG A 262 -7.99 23.94 -11.97
C ARG A 262 -7.35 23.94 -10.58
N ALA A 263 -6.05 24.24 -10.49
CA ALA A 263 -5.35 24.25 -9.20
C ALA A 263 -5.93 25.27 -8.20
N LYS A 264 -6.60 26.33 -8.68
CA LYS A 264 -7.29 27.31 -7.83
C LYS A 264 -8.42 26.67 -7.00
N ASP A 265 -9.14 25.71 -7.56
CA ASP A 265 -10.21 24.97 -6.88
C ASP A 265 -9.67 24.11 -5.71
N CYS A 266 -8.37 23.82 -5.71
CA CYS A 266 -7.72 23.09 -4.63
C CYS A 266 -7.44 23.97 -3.39
N SER A 267 -7.44 25.30 -3.53
CA SER A 267 -7.08 26.23 -2.45
C SER A 267 -8.06 26.18 -1.28
N THR A 268 -9.32 25.80 -1.54
CA THR A 268 -10.39 25.64 -0.55
C THR A 268 -10.46 24.23 0.05
N CYS A 269 -9.68 23.26 -0.48
CA CYS A 269 -9.77 21.83 -0.16
C CYS A 269 -8.98 21.39 1.10
N PHE A 270 -8.30 22.31 1.80
CA PHE A 270 -7.49 22.03 3.00
C PHE A 270 -6.49 20.85 2.88
N SER A 271 -6.05 20.52 1.66
CA SER A 271 -5.17 19.37 1.38
C SER A 271 -5.66 18.03 1.93
N ALA A 272 -6.98 17.78 1.91
CA ALA A 272 -7.59 16.53 2.37
C ALA A 272 -6.92 15.26 1.82
N CYS A 273 -6.53 15.28 0.53
CA CYS A 273 -5.84 14.18 -0.14
C CYS A 273 -4.45 13.84 0.45
N ASP A 274 -3.72 14.83 0.98
CA ASP A 274 -2.41 14.61 1.62
C ASP A 274 -2.59 13.92 2.98
N HIS A 275 -3.65 14.30 3.70
CA HIS A 275 -3.93 13.85 5.07
C HIS A 275 -4.49 12.43 5.15
N VAL A 276 -5.20 11.98 4.12
CA VAL A 276 -5.68 10.59 4.03
C VAL A 276 -4.63 9.63 3.49
N CYS A 277 -3.56 10.11 2.85
CA CYS A 277 -2.59 9.24 2.21
C CYS A 277 -1.81 8.40 3.25
N PRO A 278 -1.95 7.07 3.28
CA PRO A 278 -1.32 6.22 4.31
C PRO A 278 0.21 6.14 4.16
N MET A 279 0.70 6.51 2.97
CA MET A 279 2.12 6.61 2.64
C MET A 279 2.68 8.03 2.83
N ARG A 280 1.88 8.99 3.30
CA ARG A 280 2.27 10.39 3.53
C ARG A 280 2.92 11.01 2.30
N LEU A 281 2.27 10.83 1.15
CA LEU A 281 2.66 11.43 -0.12
C LEU A 281 1.77 12.64 -0.40
N ASN A 282 2.22 13.53 -1.27
CA ASN A 282 1.40 14.61 -1.80
C ASN A 282 0.90 14.21 -3.20
N PRO A 283 -0.38 13.81 -3.34
CA PRO A 283 -0.94 13.29 -4.60
C PRO A 283 -1.02 14.33 -5.74
N ARG A 284 -0.69 15.60 -5.47
CA ARG A 284 -0.66 16.69 -6.46
C ARG A 284 0.67 16.79 -7.21
N ASN A 285 1.69 16.10 -6.71
CA ASN A 285 3.00 16.05 -7.34
C ASN A 285 3.04 15.06 -8.52
N VAL A 286 4.14 15.10 -9.26
CA VAL A 286 4.42 14.15 -10.34
C VAL A 286 4.80 12.78 -9.79
N LYS A 287 4.59 11.75 -10.62
CA LYS A 287 4.86 10.33 -10.37
C LYS A 287 6.18 10.08 -9.63
N ARG A 288 7.24 10.78 -10.03
CA ARG A 288 8.60 10.59 -9.47
C ARG A 288 8.71 10.95 -8.00
N MET A 289 7.93 11.93 -7.56
CA MET A 289 7.85 12.37 -6.15
C MET A 289 6.89 11.48 -5.33
N MET A 290 6.18 10.58 -6.01
CA MET A 290 5.21 9.63 -5.45
C MET A 290 5.67 8.18 -5.63
N PHE A 291 6.99 7.93 -5.64
CA PHE A 291 7.56 6.60 -5.88
C PHE A 291 7.03 5.50 -4.93
N ALA A 292 6.56 5.90 -3.74
CA ALA A 292 5.99 5.02 -2.74
C ALA A 292 4.48 4.83 -2.82
N CYS A 293 3.83 5.33 -3.88
CA CYS A 293 2.38 5.23 -4.03
C CYS A 293 1.95 3.76 -4.15
N VAL A 294 1.06 3.34 -3.25
CA VAL A 294 0.49 1.98 -3.22
C VAL A 294 -0.81 1.84 -4.00
N GLN A 295 -1.18 2.87 -4.77
CA GLN A 295 -2.37 2.92 -5.61
C GLN A 295 -3.66 2.51 -4.87
N CYS A 296 -3.82 3.07 -3.66
CA CYS A 296 -4.93 2.75 -2.76
C CYS A 296 -6.21 3.56 -3.04
N GLY A 297 -6.12 4.66 -3.79
CA GLY A 297 -7.26 5.50 -4.19
C GLY A 297 -7.83 6.43 -3.13
N GLN A 298 -7.42 6.35 -1.86
CA GLN A 298 -8.00 7.19 -0.78
C GLN A 298 -7.90 8.69 -1.06
N CYS A 299 -6.84 9.14 -1.74
CA CYS A 299 -6.68 10.53 -2.13
C CYS A 299 -7.68 10.98 -3.20
N VAL A 300 -8.06 10.08 -4.12
CA VAL A 300 -9.06 10.34 -5.16
C VAL A 300 -10.43 10.46 -4.50
N ASP A 301 -10.80 9.50 -3.64
CA ASP A 301 -12.08 9.50 -2.94
C ASP A 301 -12.22 10.72 -2.02
N ALA A 302 -11.16 11.08 -1.29
CA ALA A 302 -11.16 12.28 -0.46
C ALA A 302 -11.30 13.57 -1.29
N CYS A 303 -10.71 13.62 -2.49
CA CYS A 303 -10.84 14.76 -3.38
C CYS A 303 -12.22 14.83 -4.04
N GLU A 304 -12.85 13.69 -4.36
CA GLU A 304 -14.22 13.65 -4.87
C GLU A 304 -15.19 14.15 -3.80
N HIS A 305 -15.01 13.69 -2.56
CA HIS A 305 -15.87 14.10 -1.46
C HIS A 305 -15.72 15.58 -1.09
N THR A 306 -14.50 16.14 -1.07
CA THR A 306 -14.32 17.59 -0.84
C THR A 306 -14.74 18.48 -2.01
N GLN A 307 -14.98 17.91 -3.19
CA GLN A 307 -15.41 18.62 -4.39
C GLN A 307 -16.83 18.23 -4.82
N GLU A 308 -17.62 17.61 -3.94
CA GLU A 308 -18.97 17.14 -4.24
C GLU A 308 -19.89 18.29 -4.67
N GLU A 309 -19.74 19.46 -4.03
CA GLU A 309 -20.49 20.68 -4.38
C GLU A 309 -19.87 21.46 -5.56
N ASN A 310 -18.73 21.03 -6.11
CA ASN A 310 -18.10 21.69 -7.24
C ASN A 310 -18.70 21.15 -8.57
N PRO A 311 -19.40 21.98 -9.37
CA PRO A 311 -19.99 21.55 -10.64
C PRO A 311 -18.98 20.99 -11.65
N SER A 312 -17.71 21.38 -11.52
CA SER A 312 -16.63 20.91 -12.38
C SER A 312 -16.04 19.57 -11.93
N GLY A 313 -16.44 19.06 -10.76
CA GLY A 313 -16.05 17.75 -10.20
C GLY A 313 -14.60 17.66 -9.69
N SER A 314 -14.17 16.44 -9.35
CA SER A 314 -12.88 16.15 -8.71
C SER A 314 -11.64 16.56 -9.52
N LEU A 315 -10.60 16.99 -8.80
CA LEU A 315 -9.30 17.40 -9.32
C LEU A 315 -8.29 16.26 -9.41
N LEU A 316 -8.45 15.21 -8.60
CA LEU A 316 -7.63 14.00 -8.63
C LEU A 316 -8.38 12.88 -9.31
N ASN A 317 -7.75 12.24 -10.30
CA ASN A 317 -8.34 11.15 -11.06
C ASN A 317 -7.28 10.13 -11.44
N TRP A 318 -7.69 8.88 -11.68
CA TRP A 318 -6.81 7.87 -12.25
C TRP A 318 -6.49 8.21 -13.71
N VAL A 319 -5.20 8.29 -14.05
CA VAL A 319 -4.72 8.50 -15.42
C VAL A 319 -3.86 7.32 -15.87
N HIS A 320 -3.93 7.02 -17.16
CA HIS A 320 -3.19 5.96 -17.85
C HIS A 320 -2.78 6.45 -19.25
N ASP A 321 -1.82 5.76 -19.87
CA ASP A 321 -1.34 6.01 -21.23
C ASP A 321 -0.87 7.46 -21.44
N MET A 322 -1.37 8.14 -22.47
CA MET A 322 -0.94 9.49 -22.87
C MET A 322 -1.11 10.53 -21.75
N ARG A 323 -2.10 10.36 -20.87
CA ARG A 323 -2.32 11.27 -19.73
C ARG A 323 -1.35 10.99 -18.58
N ALA A 324 -0.83 9.77 -18.46
CA ALA A 324 0.17 9.42 -17.46
C ALA A 324 1.56 9.96 -17.79
N GLU A 325 1.90 10.14 -19.08
CA GLU A 325 3.21 10.69 -19.50
C GLU A 325 3.50 12.07 -18.91
N SER A 326 2.49 12.95 -18.86
CA SER A 326 2.62 14.26 -18.21
C SER A 326 2.91 14.16 -16.71
N GLU A 327 2.36 13.14 -16.03
CA GLU A 327 2.63 12.89 -14.62
C GLU A 327 3.97 12.18 -14.41
N ALA A 328 4.51 11.52 -15.42
CA ALA A 328 5.84 10.90 -15.40
C ALA A 328 7.00 11.90 -15.57
N ALA A 329 6.69 13.19 -15.80
CA ALA A 329 7.66 14.26 -15.96
C ALA A 329 8.63 14.40 -14.76
N PHE A 330 9.80 14.98 -15.03
CA PHE A 330 10.85 15.19 -14.00
C PHE A 330 10.39 16.07 -12.83
N ASN A 331 9.56 17.07 -13.09
CA ASN A 331 9.03 17.98 -12.09
C ASN A 331 7.65 18.53 -12.52
N VAL A 332 6.98 19.22 -11.60
CA VAL A 332 5.64 19.80 -11.81
C VAL A 332 5.62 20.83 -12.96
N GLY A 333 6.70 21.60 -13.16
CA GLY A 333 6.80 22.57 -14.25
C GLY A 333 6.91 21.91 -15.64
N ALA A 334 7.64 20.81 -15.73
CA ALA A 334 7.72 20.00 -16.94
C ALA A 334 6.37 19.33 -17.25
N ALA A 335 5.68 18.80 -16.23
CA ALA A 335 4.35 18.21 -16.38
C ALA A 335 3.33 19.21 -16.99
N ARG A 336 3.32 20.46 -16.48
CA ARG A 336 2.43 21.52 -17.00
C ARG A 336 2.72 21.84 -18.47
N ARG A 337 3.98 21.82 -18.89
CA ARG A 337 4.36 22.07 -20.30
C ARG A 337 3.92 20.94 -21.24
N ILE A 338 3.95 19.69 -20.79
CA ILE A 338 3.49 18.54 -21.58
C ILE A 338 1.97 18.60 -21.76
N MET A 339 1.21 18.88 -20.70
CA MET A 339 -0.26 19.06 -20.77
C MET A 339 -0.67 20.15 -21.77
N LEU A 340 0.01 21.31 -21.79
CA LEU A 340 -0.28 22.39 -22.73
C LEU A 340 -0.05 22.01 -24.20
N LYS A 341 0.84 21.06 -24.48
CA LYS A 341 1.09 20.56 -25.85
C LYS A 341 0.09 19.49 -26.29
N SER A 342 -0.57 18.79 -25.36
CA SER A 342 -1.48 17.68 -25.67
C SER A 342 -2.96 18.08 -25.74
N VAL A 343 -3.32 19.29 -25.31
CA VAL A 343 -4.63 19.91 -25.61
C VAL A 343 -4.58 20.44 -27.04
N PRO A 344 -5.36 19.91 -27.99
CA PRO A 344 -5.48 20.53 -29.30
C PRO A 344 -6.06 21.93 -29.10
N ALA A 345 -5.46 22.94 -29.74
CA ALA A 345 -6.00 24.28 -29.78
C ALA A 345 -7.29 24.28 -30.61
N ASP A 346 -8.42 23.91 -30.00
CA ASP A 346 -9.71 23.87 -30.68
C ASP A 346 -10.46 25.19 -30.45
N GLY A 347 -10.88 25.82 -31.55
CA GLY A 347 -11.99 26.78 -31.56
C GLY A 347 -11.70 28.29 -31.53
N GLY A 348 -10.59 28.76 -32.12
CA GLY A 348 -10.47 30.18 -32.50
C GLY A 348 -11.09 30.43 -33.87
N GLU A 349 -12.42 30.27 -34.00
CA GLU A 349 -13.10 30.58 -35.26
C GLU A 349 -13.31 32.08 -35.37
N LYS A 350 -12.66 32.64 -36.39
CA LYS A 350 -12.58 34.06 -36.70
C LYS A 350 -13.95 34.57 -37.11
N GLU A 351 -14.41 35.59 -36.41
CA GLU A 351 -15.26 36.64 -36.97
C GLU A 351 -14.57 37.16 -38.24
N LYS A 352 -15.19 36.91 -39.40
CA LYS A 352 -14.90 37.59 -40.65
C LYS A 352 -16.23 38.00 -41.26
N GLU A 353 -16.45 39.31 -41.23
CA GLU A 353 -17.33 40.04 -42.14
C GLU A 353 -17.15 39.52 -43.57
N HIS A 354 -18.26 39.13 -44.21
CA HIS A 354 -18.63 39.59 -45.54
C HIS A 354 -20.12 39.35 -45.81
#